data_AF-A0A945HFC0-F1
#
_entry.id   AF-A0A945HFC0-F1
#
_cell.length_a   1.000
_cell.length_b   1.000
_cell.length_c   1.000
_cell.angle_alpha   90.00
_cell.angle_beta   90.00
_cell.angle_gamma   90.00
#
_symmetry.space_group_name_H-M   'P 1'
#
loop_
_entity.id
_entity.type
_entity.pdbx_description
1 polymer ?
#
loop_
_entity_poly.entity_id
_entity_poly.type
_entity_poly.pdbx_seq_one_letter_code
_entity_poly.pdbx_strand_id
1 'polypeptide(L)'
;VGRMVEAWEFENLSFDRDRFDPDLLDELLRTTSESVRVKGDRVVISHVYTERQVYPLNLYLREMSTEKAVAAAIDWGWAIKDLAAANVFPGDLFTKNFGVTRHGNVVFYDYDELTLLEECRFRTIPQSDDPADEMRSEPWFSIEPGDVFPEQFRTFMAFPRDVDHEVRRSFDEVHSDLYTPAFWQEVQASLARSDLPDFFPYVEDVRFRRRPSGALG
;
A
#
# COMPACT_ATOMS: atom_id res chain seq x y z
N VAL A 1 -10.88 -1.22 8.17
CA VAL A 1 -10.33 0.08 7.72
C VAL A 1 -10.76 0.52 6.32
N GLY A 2 -11.25 -0.35 5.43
CA GLY A 2 -11.69 0.08 4.08
C GLY A 2 -10.54 0.49 3.15
N ARG A 3 -9.31 0.09 3.50
CA ARG A 3 -8.07 0.37 2.77
C ARG A 3 -7.49 -0.84 2.06
N MET A 4 -8.16 -1.99 2.09
CA MET A 4 -7.78 -3.19 1.36
C MET A 4 -8.94 -3.59 0.45
N VAL A 5 -8.61 -4.02 -0.77
CA VAL A 5 -9.59 -4.64 -1.66
C VAL A 5 -10.00 -6.01 -1.12
N GLU A 6 -11.24 -6.41 -1.37
CA GLU A 6 -11.68 -7.77 -1.05
C GLU A 6 -11.30 -8.70 -2.21
N ALA A 7 -10.64 -9.81 -1.87
CA ALA A 7 -10.29 -10.87 -2.81
C ALA A 7 -11.21 -12.08 -2.60
N TRP A 8 -11.68 -12.65 -3.72
CA TRP A 8 -12.47 -13.88 -3.74
C TRP A 8 -11.66 -14.98 -4.41
N GLU A 9 -11.43 -16.06 -3.68
CA GLU A 9 -10.69 -17.22 -4.16
C GLU A 9 -11.60 -18.15 -4.98
N PHE A 10 -11.11 -18.57 -6.14
CA PHE A 10 -11.77 -19.56 -6.98
C PHE A 10 -10.81 -20.69 -7.33
N GLU A 11 -11.33 -21.90 -7.31
CA GLU A 11 -10.65 -23.09 -7.82
C GLU A 11 -11.31 -23.61 -9.09
N ASN A 12 -10.48 -24.06 -10.03
CA ASN A 12 -10.91 -24.68 -11.28
C ASN A 12 -11.94 -23.84 -12.07
N LEU A 13 -11.78 -22.52 -12.05
CA LEU A 13 -12.63 -21.61 -12.80
C LEU A 13 -12.45 -21.86 -14.30
N SER A 14 -13.56 -21.93 -15.03
CA SER A 14 -13.54 -22.33 -16.45
C SER A 14 -14.31 -21.35 -17.33
N PHE A 15 -13.66 -20.95 -18.41
CA PHE A 15 -14.17 -19.98 -19.37
C PHE A 15 -14.12 -20.58 -20.78
N ASP A 16 -15.00 -20.11 -21.65
CA ASP A 16 -14.94 -20.46 -23.07
C ASP A 16 -13.68 -19.84 -23.70
N ARG A 17 -12.96 -20.62 -24.51
CA ARG A 17 -11.67 -20.20 -25.08
C ARG A 17 -11.80 -18.97 -25.98
N ASP A 18 -12.93 -18.81 -26.65
CA ASP A 18 -13.23 -17.67 -27.54
C ASP A 18 -13.40 -16.33 -26.80
N ARG A 19 -13.40 -16.35 -25.45
CA ARG A 19 -13.43 -15.14 -24.61
C ARG A 19 -12.05 -14.54 -24.36
N PHE A 20 -10.98 -15.25 -24.72
CA PHE A 20 -9.62 -14.78 -24.52
C PHE A 20 -9.09 -14.14 -25.79
N ASP A 21 -8.39 -13.04 -25.61
CA ASP A 21 -7.47 -12.56 -26.63
C ASP A 21 -6.39 -13.65 -26.89
N PRO A 22 -6.08 -13.99 -28.16
CA PRO A 22 -5.12 -15.04 -28.48
C PRO A 22 -3.73 -14.80 -27.88
N ASP A 23 -3.25 -13.55 -27.89
CA ASP A 23 -1.90 -13.21 -27.41
C ASP A 23 -1.84 -13.36 -25.88
N LEU A 24 -2.90 -12.96 -25.18
CA LEU A 24 -3.02 -13.17 -23.74
C LEU A 24 -3.06 -14.66 -23.39
N LEU A 25 -3.83 -15.46 -24.12
CA LEU A 25 -3.93 -16.89 -23.85
C LEU A 25 -2.59 -17.59 -24.06
N ASP A 26 -1.89 -17.26 -25.14
CA ASP A 26 -0.57 -17.83 -25.42
C ASP A 26 0.45 -17.44 -24.34
N GLU A 27 0.39 -16.20 -23.83
CA GLU A 27 1.20 -15.77 -22.69
C GLU A 27 0.88 -16.57 -21.43
N LEU A 28 -0.38 -16.66 -21.03
CA LEU A 28 -0.83 -17.40 -19.85
C LEU A 28 -0.41 -18.87 -19.91
N LEU A 29 -0.57 -19.53 -21.07
CA LEU A 29 -0.18 -20.93 -21.25
C LEU A 29 1.34 -21.12 -21.19
N ARG A 30 2.14 -20.09 -21.46
CA ARG A 30 3.59 -20.13 -21.40
C ARG A 30 4.11 -19.81 -19.99
N THR A 31 3.58 -18.79 -19.33
CA THR A 31 4.09 -18.28 -18.04
C THR A 31 3.45 -18.94 -16.83
N THR A 32 2.21 -19.44 -16.98
CA THR A 32 1.42 -20.02 -15.88
C THR A 32 0.92 -21.43 -16.21
N SER A 33 1.72 -22.21 -16.95
CA SER A 33 1.32 -23.53 -17.47
C SER A 33 0.91 -24.57 -16.41
N GLU A 34 1.34 -24.39 -15.16
CA GLU A 34 0.95 -25.25 -14.04
C GLU A 34 -0.47 -24.96 -13.54
N SER A 35 -0.94 -23.71 -13.67
CA SER A 35 -2.26 -23.28 -13.20
C SER A 35 -3.28 -23.07 -14.33
N VAL A 36 -2.84 -22.71 -15.53
CA VAL A 36 -3.70 -22.44 -16.69
C VAL A 36 -3.53 -23.52 -17.74
N ARG A 37 -4.65 -24.13 -18.17
CA ARG A 37 -4.65 -25.18 -19.19
C ARG A 37 -5.88 -25.12 -20.08
N VAL A 38 -5.74 -25.58 -21.32
CA VAL A 38 -6.85 -25.77 -22.26
C VAL A 38 -7.38 -27.20 -22.17
N LYS A 39 -8.69 -27.36 -22.02
CA LYS A 39 -9.41 -28.63 -22.12
C LYS A 39 -10.54 -28.51 -23.14
N GLY A 40 -10.32 -29.05 -24.34
CA GLY A 40 -11.28 -28.88 -25.44
C GLY A 40 -11.39 -27.42 -25.85
N ASP A 41 -12.61 -26.88 -25.77
CA ASP A 41 -12.95 -25.48 -26.06
C ASP A 41 -12.92 -24.57 -24.83
N ARG A 42 -12.45 -25.06 -23.67
CA ARG A 42 -12.40 -24.28 -22.43
C ARG A 42 -10.99 -24.03 -21.95
N VAL A 43 -10.78 -22.86 -21.37
CA VAL A 43 -9.60 -22.51 -20.55
C VAL A 43 -9.97 -22.76 -19.09
N VAL A 44 -9.15 -23.52 -18.38
CA VAL A 44 -9.34 -23.83 -16.96
C VAL A 44 -8.18 -23.25 -16.18
N ILE A 45 -8.50 -22.42 -15.19
CA ILE A 45 -7.55 -21.82 -14.25
C ILE A 45 -7.73 -22.56 -12.92
N SER A 46 -6.69 -23.26 -12.46
CA SER A 46 -6.75 -24.12 -11.28
C SER A 46 -7.01 -23.32 -10.01
N HIS A 47 -6.44 -22.13 -9.92
CA HIS A 47 -6.52 -21.25 -8.77
C HIS A 47 -6.39 -19.79 -9.22
N VAL A 48 -7.30 -18.93 -8.77
CA VAL A 48 -7.31 -17.51 -9.12
C VAL A 48 -8.04 -16.70 -8.06
N TYR A 49 -7.56 -15.49 -7.81
CA TYR A 49 -8.26 -14.49 -7.02
C TYR A 49 -8.97 -13.51 -7.95
N THR A 50 -10.21 -13.17 -7.63
CA THR A 50 -10.93 -12.08 -8.28
C THR A 50 -11.12 -10.94 -7.30
N GLU A 51 -10.84 -9.73 -7.76
CA GLU A 51 -10.89 -8.53 -6.95
C GLU A 51 -11.70 -7.45 -7.63
N ARG A 52 -12.11 -6.45 -6.85
CA ARG A 52 -12.71 -5.26 -7.42
C ARG A 52 -11.66 -4.49 -8.22
N GLN A 53 -11.92 -4.29 -9.51
CA GLN A 53 -11.06 -3.46 -10.34
C GLN A 53 -10.98 -2.03 -9.80
N VAL A 54 -9.75 -1.58 -9.57
CA VAL A 54 -9.40 -0.22 -9.19
C VAL A 54 -8.44 0.36 -10.22
N TYR A 55 -8.30 1.68 -10.23
CA TYR A 55 -7.39 2.35 -11.16
C TYR A 55 -5.99 2.47 -10.50
N PRO A 56 -4.93 1.86 -11.04
CA PRO A 56 -3.61 1.86 -10.39
C PRO A 56 -3.12 3.27 -10.05
N LEU A 57 -2.67 3.49 -8.80
CA LEU A 57 -2.34 4.83 -8.30
C LEU A 57 -1.17 5.44 -9.07
N ASN A 58 -0.15 4.65 -9.43
CA ASN A 58 0.95 5.12 -10.29
C ASN A 58 0.47 5.67 -11.65
N LEU A 59 -0.55 5.07 -12.25
CA LEU A 59 -1.16 5.60 -13.48
C LEU A 59 -2.04 6.83 -13.15
N TYR A 60 -2.77 6.79 -12.05
CA TYR A 60 -3.72 7.84 -11.67
C TYR A 60 -3.00 9.18 -11.48
N LEU A 61 -1.85 9.14 -10.82
CA LEU A 61 -1.00 10.31 -10.58
C LEU A 61 -0.44 10.92 -11.87
N ARG A 62 -0.27 10.13 -12.94
CA ARG A 62 0.25 10.57 -14.24
C ARG A 62 -0.84 11.11 -15.16
N GLU A 63 -2.01 10.47 -15.15
CA GLU A 63 -3.06 10.70 -16.14
C GLU A 63 -4.13 11.71 -15.69
N MET A 64 -4.29 11.92 -14.39
CA MET A 64 -5.30 12.84 -13.85
C MET A 64 -4.78 14.27 -13.70
N SER A 65 -5.70 15.22 -13.48
CA SER A 65 -5.32 16.60 -13.17
C SER A 65 -4.50 16.69 -11.88
N THR A 66 -3.62 17.69 -11.77
CA THR A 66 -2.78 17.92 -10.58
C THR A 66 -3.61 17.93 -9.29
N GLU A 67 -4.78 18.59 -9.28
CA GLU A 67 -5.71 18.61 -8.13
C GLU A 67 -6.12 17.19 -7.69
N LYS A 68 -6.51 16.33 -8.63
CA LYS A 68 -6.89 14.94 -8.33
C LYS A 68 -5.70 14.11 -7.89
N ALA A 69 -4.54 14.33 -8.51
CA ALA A 69 -3.30 13.63 -8.15
C ALA A 69 -2.85 13.99 -6.72
N VAL A 70 -2.92 15.27 -6.34
CA VAL A 70 -2.66 15.74 -4.97
C VAL A 70 -3.62 15.08 -3.98
N ALA A 71 -4.93 15.09 -4.26
CA ALA A 71 -5.91 14.46 -3.38
C ALA A 71 -5.66 12.95 -3.19
N ALA A 72 -5.35 12.23 -4.27
CA ALA A 72 -5.04 10.80 -4.21
C ALA A 72 -3.71 10.52 -3.49
N ALA A 73 -2.70 11.37 -3.66
CA ALA A 73 -1.43 11.25 -2.94
C ALA A 73 -1.61 11.42 -1.44
N ILE A 74 -2.38 12.42 -1.01
CA ILE A 74 -2.71 12.64 0.40
C ILE A 74 -3.49 11.44 0.94
N ASP A 75 -4.52 10.98 0.24
CA ASP A 75 -5.30 9.82 0.70
C ASP A 75 -4.48 8.52 0.72
N TRP A 76 -3.47 8.38 -0.14
CA TRP A 76 -2.51 7.27 -0.08
C TRP A 76 -1.70 7.27 1.22
N GLY A 77 -1.22 8.44 1.66
CA GLY A 77 -0.54 8.58 2.95
C GLY A 77 -1.46 8.20 4.11
N TRP A 78 -2.71 8.65 4.08
CA TRP A 78 -3.72 8.23 5.05
C TRP A 78 -4.02 6.73 5.00
N ALA A 79 -4.10 6.13 3.81
CA ALA A 79 -4.32 4.70 3.65
C ALA A 79 -3.20 3.88 4.31
N ILE A 80 -1.95 4.31 4.19
CA ILE A 80 -0.81 3.65 4.86
C ILE A 80 -0.94 3.75 6.38
N LYS A 81 -1.29 4.93 6.92
CA LYS A 81 -1.48 5.13 8.36
C LYS A 81 -2.65 4.30 8.90
N ASP A 82 -3.75 4.24 8.17
CA ASP A 82 -4.91 3.43 8.51
C ASP A 82 -4.61 1.93 8.51
N LEU A 83 -3.79 1.44 7.57
CA LEU A 83 -3.31 0.07 7.55
C LEU A 83 -2.42 -0.22 8.77
N ALA A 84 -1.46 0.67 9.06
CA ALA A 84 -0.58 0.54 10.23
C ALA A 84 -1.39 0.50 11.53
N ALA A 85 -2.36 1.40 11.65
CA ALA A 85 -3.30 1.47 12.78
C ALA A 85 -4.17 0.21 12.93
N ALA A 86 -4.29 -0.61 11.88
CA ALA A 86 -4.96 -1.92 11.89
C ALA A 86 -3.99 -3.10 12.07
N ASN A 87 -2.75 -2.83 12.50
CA ASN A 87 -1.68 -3.82 12.62
C ASN A 87 -1.24 -4.45 11.30
N VAL A 88 -1.45 -3.77 10.17
CA VAL A 88 -1.06 -4.24 8.83
C VAL A 88 0.09 -3.40 8.29
N PHE A 89 1.20 -4.04 7.95
CA PHE A 89 2.30 -3.41 7.23
C PHE A 89 2.35 -3.92 5.78
N PRO A 90 2.22 -3.04 4.77
CA PRO A 90 2.23 -3.43 3.36
C PRO A 90 3.51 -4.09 2.83
N GLY A 91 4.63 -3.97 3.55
CA GLY A 91 5.95 -4.29 3.02
C GLY A 91 6.39 -3.24 2.01
N ASP A 92 6.00 -3.43 0.75
CA ASP A 92 6.34 -2.57 -0.38
C ASP A 92 5.36 -1.40 -0.55
N LEU A 93 5.80 -0.20 -0.15
CA LEU A 93 5.05 1.05 -0.28
C LEU A 93 5.18 1.68 -1.69
N PHE A 94 5.12 0.88 -2.75
CA PHE A 94 5.13 1.39 -4.13
C PHE A 94 3.74 1.82 -4.58
N THR A 95 3.64 2.94 -5.30
CA THR A 95 2.35 3.42 -5.85
C THR A 95 1.68 2.43 -6.81
N LYS A 96 2.41 1.48 -7.40
CA LYS A 96 1.85 0.40 -8.24
C LYS A 96 1.09 -0.69 -7.46
N ASN A 97 1.22 -0.72 -6.13
CA ASN A 97 0.57 -1.70 -5.25
C ASN A 97 -0.73 -1.15 -4.63
N PHE A 98 -1.05 0.10 -4.97
CA PHE A 98 -2.24 0.81 -4.52
C PHE A 98 -3.09 1.23 -5.71
N GLY A 99 -4.39 1.33 -5.50
CA GLY A 99 -5.35 1.72 -6.50
C GLY A 99 -6.35 2.73 -5.99
N VAL A 100 -6.87 3.52 -6.91
CA VAL A 100 -7.88 4.54 -6.68
C VAL A 100 -9.24 3.98 -7.07
N THR A 101 -10.16 4.00 -6.11
CA THR A 101 -11.55 3.61 -6.33
C THR A 101 -12.31 4.67 -7.12
N ARG A 102 -13.52 4.34 -7.61
CA ARG A 102 -14.41 5.30 -8.30
C ARG A 102 -14.70 6.58 -7.49
N HIS A 103 -14.65 6.50 -6.16
CA HIS A 103 -14.92 7.61 -5.26
C HIS A 103 -13.66 8.41 -4.88
N GLY A 104 -12.49 8.04 -5.39
CA GLY A 104 -11.23 8.73 -5.13
C GLY A 104 -10.42 8.17 -3.95
N ASN A 105 -10.96 7.19 -3.22
CA ASN A 105 -10.24 6.57 -2.09
C ASN A 105 -9.16 5.63 -2.60
N VAL A 106 -8.00 5.67 -1.95
CA VAL A 106 -6.86 4.80 -2.15
C VAL A 106 -7.00 3.54 -1.31
N VAL A 107 -6.78 2.41 -1.96
CA VAL A 107 -6.82 1.06 -1.39
C VAL A 107 -5.60 0.26 -1.84
N PHE A 108 -5.19 -0.67 -0.99
CA PHE A 108 -4.10 -1.61 -1.21
C PHE A 108 -4.63 -2.93 -1.78
N TYR A 109 -3.92 -3.51 -2.75
CA TYR A 109 -4.33 -4.74 -3.45
C TYR A 109 -3.20 -5.76 -3.69
N ASP A 110 -1.97 -5.49 -3.25
CA ASP A 110 -0.84 -6.42 -3.45
C ASP A 110 -0.50 -7.14 -2.15
N TYR A 111 -0.93 -8.38 -1.96
CA TYR A 111 -0.88 -9.05 -0.66
C TYR A 111 0.38 -9.86 -0.37
N ASP A 112 1.32 -9.95 -1.32
CA ASP A 112 2.43 -10.91 -1.24
C ASP A 112 3.46 -10.58 -0.15
N GLU A 113 3.65 -9.30 0.17
CA GLU A 113 4.63 -8.80 1.16
C GLU A 113 3.98 -8.34 2.48
N LEU A 114 2.72 -8.73 2.73
CA LEU A 114 2.03 -8.36 3.95
C LEU A 114 2.64 -9.03 5.19
N THR A 115 2.86 -8.21 6.22
CA THR A 115 3.28 -8.66 7.55
C THR A 115 2.53 -7.89 8.62
N LEU A 116 2.49 -8.42 9.84
CA LEU A 116 1.93 -7.67 10.95
C LEU A 116 2.84 -6.52 11.35
N LEU A 117 2.26 -5.38 11.70
CA LEU A 117 3.05 -4.22 12.12
C LEU A 117 3.89 -4.52 13.36
N GLU A 118 3.35 -5.31 14.30
CA GLU A 118 4.05 -5.73 15.52
C GLU A 118 5.28 -6.62 15.28
N GLU A 119 5.37 -7.28 14.13
CA GLU A 119 6.52 -8.10 13.74
C GLU A 119 7.66 -7.25 13.15
N CYS A 120 7.36 -6.03 12.73
CA CYS A 120 8.35 -5.09 12.20
C CYS A 120 9.16 -4.44 13.32
N ARG A 121 10.47 -4.29 13.10
CA ARG A 121 11.38 -3.51 13.95
C ARG A 121 11.76 -2.22 13.24
N PHE A 122 11.02 -1.16 13.50
CA PHE A 122 11.30 0.17 12.95
C PHE A 122 12.51 0.79 13.65
N ARG A 123 13.58 1.07 12.90
CA ARG A 123 14.87 1.53 13.42
C ARG A 123 15.40 2.70 12.62
N THR A 124 16.22 3.52 13.27
CA THR A 124 17.00 4.56 12.59
C THR A 124 18.22 3.93 11.92
N ILE A 125 18.57 4.42 10.74
CA ILE A 125 19.82 4.01 10.06
C ILE A 125 21.01 4.56 10.86
N PRO A 126 21.93 3.69 11.34
CA PRO A 126 23.12 4.15 12.06
C PRO A 126 23.99 5.07 11.19
N GLN A 127 24.42 6.20 11.76
CA GLN A 127 25.45 7.06 11.14
C GLN A 127 26.83 6.45 11.38
N SER A 128 27.69 6.45 10.36
CA SER A 128 29.10 6.10 10.50
C SER A 128 29.95 7.37 10.57
N ASP A 129 31.00 7.34 11.37
CA ASP A 129 32.04 8.38 11.42
C ASP A 129 33.25 8.03 10.52
N ASP A 130 33.24 6.86 9.85
CA ASP A 130 34.29 6.42 8.93
C ASP A 130 33.88 6.64 7.46
N PRO A 131 34.60 7.50 6.70
CA PRO A 131 34.34 7.71 5.28
C PRO A 131 34.39 6.44 4.42
N ALA A 132 35.17 5.42 4.82
CA ALA A 132 35.22 4.16 4.10
C ALA A 132 33.90 3.39 4.16
N ASP A 133 33.17 3.51 5.28
CA ASP A 133 31.89 2.84 5.46
C ASP A 133 30.76 3.52 4.68
N GLU A 134 30.81 4.84 4.49
CA GLU A 134 29.86 5.58 3.65
C GLU A 134 29.98 5.22 2.16
N MET A 135 31.18 4.80 1.72
CA MET A 135 31.45 4.44 0.33
C MET A 135 31.12 2.98 -0.01
N ARG A 136 30.67 2.17 0.97
CA ARG A 136 30.34 0.76 0.75
C ARG A 136 29.07 0.62 -0.09
N SER A 137 29.04 -0.40 -0.95
CA SER A 137 27.85 -0.80 -1.71
C SER A 137 26.82 -1.54 -0.86
N GLU A 138 27.24 -2.10 0.27
CA GLU A 138 26.39 -2.82 1.22
C GLU A 138 26.40 -2.10 2.58
N PRO A 139 25.29 -2.15 3.35
CA PRO A 139 25.24 -1.59 4.69
C PRO A 139 26.36 -2.13 5.58
N TRP A 140 27.03 -1.25 6.31
CA TRP A 140 28.12 -1.61 7.24
C TRP A 140 27.61 -2.17 8.57
N PHE A 141 26.32 -2.00 8.87
CA PHE A 141 25.66 -2.46 10.08
C PHE A 141 24.80 -3.70 9.82
N SER A 142 24.55 -4.49 10.87
CA SER A 142 23.73 -5.70 10.77
C SER A 142 22.25 -5.37 10.58
N ILE A 143 21.63 -6.03 9.59
CA ILE A 143 20.20 -5.98 9.31
C ILE A 143 19.64 -7.38 9.53
N GLU A 144 18.63 -7.48 10.39
CA GLU A 144 17.93 -8.74 10.65
C GLU A 144 16.57 -8.77 9.93
N PRO A 145 16.01 -9.97 9.65
CA PRO A 145 14.66 -10.08 9.11
C PRO A 145 13.64 -9.33 9.98
N GLY A 146 12.79 -8.51 9.37
CA GLY A 146 11.83 -7.65 10.05
C GLY A 146 12.37 -6.26 10.41
N ASP A 147 13.66 -5.95 10.20
CA ASP A 147 14.15 -4.58 10.33
C ASP A 147 13.62 -3.69 9.21
N VAL A 148 13.02 -2.56 9.58
CA VAL A 148 12.44 -1.58 8.65
C VAL A 148 13.06 -0.22 8.93
N PHE A 149 13.49 0.47 7.87
CA PHE A 149 14.13 1.78 7.93
C PHE A 149 13.28 2.82 7.19
N PRO A 150 12.33 3.48 7.87
CA PRO A 150 11.45 4.50 7.29
C PRO A 150 12.15 5.63 6.54
N GLU A 151 13.41 5.94 6.88
CA GLU A 151 14.21 6.94 6.18
C GLU A 151 14.43 6.58 4.71
N GLN A 152 14.45 5.28 4.37
CA GLN A 152 14.53 4.81 2.99
C GLN A 152 13.19 4.92 2.25
N PHE A 153 12.06 5.08 2.94
CA PHE A 153 10.76 5.17 2.28
C PHE A 153 10.67 6.36 1.33
N ARG A 154 11.47 7.42 1.50
CA ARG A 154 11.53 8.50 0.50
C ARG A 154 11.90 8.00 -0.91
N THR A 155 12.69 6.94 -0.99
CA THR A 155 13.13 6.27 -2.22
C THR A 155 12.06 5.32 -2.77
N PHE A 156 11.39 4.57 -1.90
CA PHE A 156 10.39 3.56 -2.30
C PHE A 156 9.00 4.16 -2.55
N MET A 157 8.62 5.18 -1.77
CA MET A 157 7.43 6.01 -1.98
C MET A 157 7.66 7.00 -3.13
N ALA A 158 8.22 6.52 -4.23
CA ALA A 158 8.52 7.32 -5.40
C ALA A 158 7.26 7.54 -6.24
N PHE A 159 7.12 8.79 -6.69
CA PHE A 159 6.14 9.16 -7.69
C PHE A 159 6.77 8.95 -9.07
N PRO A 160 5.97 8.60 -10.10
CA PRO A 160 6.47 8.57 -11.47
C PRO A 160 7.11 9.91 -11.86
N ARG A 161 8.17 9.88 -12.68
CA ARG A 161 9.01 11.05 -12.98
C ARG A 161 8.30 12.18 -13.71
N ASP A 162 7.20 11.86 -14.39
CA ASP A 162 6.35 12.76 -15.17
C ASP A 162 5.18 13.35 -14.36
N VAL A 163 5.08 13.06 -13.07
CA VAL A 163 4.10 13.68 -12.17
C VAL A 163 4.57 15.08 -11.75
N ASP A 164 3.62 16.00 -11.64
CA ASP A 164 3.86 17.36 -11.16
C ASP A 164 4.54 17.36 -9.77
N HIS A 165 5.61 18.12 -9.62
CA HIS A 165 6.34 18.27 -8.37
C HIS A 165 5.48 18.80 -7.22
N GLU A 166 4.40 19.52 -7.52
CA GLU A 166 3.41 19.94 -6.53
C GLU A 166 2.82 18.73 -5.77
N VAL A 167 2.55 17.62 -6.45
CA VAL A 167 1.98 16.41 -5.82
C VAL A 167 2.91 15.87 -4.74
N ARG A 168 4.21 15.74 -5.05
CA ARG A 168 5.21 15.28 -4.08
C ARG A 168 5.37 16.27 -2.93
N ARG A 169 5.36 17.58 -3.22
CA ARG A 169 5.46 18.61 -2.18
C ARG A 169 4.30 18.52 -1.20
N SER A 170 3.07 18.48 -1.70
CA SER A 170 1.87 18.36 -0.85
C SER A 170 1.86 17.05 -0.06
N PHE A 171 2.33 15.95 -0.65
CA PHE A 171 2.50 14.69 0.07
C PHE A 171 3.47 14.83 1.25
N ASP A 172 4.67 15.36 1.00
CA ASP A 172 5.72 15.50 2.02
C ASP A 172 5.32 16.50 3.13
N GLU A 173 4.54 17.54 2.80
CA GLU A 173 3.98 18.49 3.77
C GLU A 173 3.05 17.81 4.79
N VAL A 174 2.25 16.83 4.36
CA VAL A 174 1.24 16.17 5.21
C VAL A 174 1.77 14.88 5.85
N HIS A 175 2.64 14.14 5.14
CA HIS A 175 2.99 12.75 5.48
C HIS A 175 4.50 12.52 5.69
N SER A 176 5.27 13.57 5.96
CA SER A 176 6.71 13.42 6.26
C SER A 176 7.01 12.59 7.51
N ASP A 177 6.03 12.44 8.41
CA ASP A 177 6.10 11.58 9.58
C ASP A 177 6.25 10.09 9.23
N LEU A 178 5.73 9.65 8.07
CA LEU A 178 5.90 8.28 7.57
C LEU A 178 7.37 7.91 7.35
N TYR A 179 8.24 8.90 7.14
CA TYR A 179 9.69 8.70 6.93
C TYR A 179 10.47 8.57 8.24
N THR A 180 9.78 8.58 9.39
CA THR A 180 10.42 8.57 10.70
C THR A 180 10.07 7.30 11.47
N PRO A 181 11.03 6.60 12.09
CA PRO A 181 10.75 5.46 12.97
C PRO A 181 9.78 5.82 14.12
N ALA A 182 9.81 7.06 14.59
CA ALA A 182 8.98 7.52 15.71
C ALA A 182 7.47 7.33 15.47
N PHE A 183 6.98 7.69 14.27
CA PHE A 183 5.57 7.48 13.92
C PHE A 183 5.17 6.00 14.07
N TRP A 184 5.95 5.10 13.47
CA TRP A 184 5.64 3.67 13.45
C TRP A 184 5.72 3.05 14.84
N GLN A 185 6.73 3.42 15.63
CA GLN A 185 6.88 2.98 17.02
C GLN A 185 5.75 3.49 17.90
N GLU A 186 5.23 4.70 17.66
CA GLU A 186 4.06 5.23 18.37
C GLU A 186 2.80 4.42 18.05
N VAL A 187 2.59 4.06 16.77
CA VAL A 187 1.49 3.18 16.36
C VAL A 187 1.61 1.80 17.03
N GLN A 188 2.79 1.19 17.00
CA GLN A 188 3.06 -0.08 17.70
C GLN A 188 2.78 0.02 19.21
N ALA A 189 3.19 1.11 19.85
CA ALA A 189 2.93 1.35 21.26
C ALA A 189 1.43 1.52 21.55
N SER A 190 0.67 2.11 20.62
CA SER A 190 -0.80 2.22 20.72
C SER A 190 -1.48 0.86 20.61
N LEU A 191 -1.08 0.06 19.62
CA LEU A 191 -1.57 -1.31 19.42
C LEU A 191 -1.28 -2.19 20.64
N ALA A 192 -0.10 -2.08 21.23
CA ALA A 192 0.29 -2.81 22.45
C ALA A 192 -0.57 -2.44 23.68
N ARG A 193 -1.18 -1.25 23.70
CA ARG A 193 -2.14 -0.83 24.74
C ARG A 193 -3.58 -1.26 24.44
N SER A 194 -3.83 -1.98 23.33
CA SER A 194 -5.15 -2.27 22.80
C SER A 194 -6.02 -1.03 22.57
N ASP A 195 -5.37 0.10 22.30
CA ASP A 195 -6.04 1.35 21.95
C ASP A 195 -6.41 1.28 20.47
N LEU A 196 -7.56 0.64 20.20
CA LEU A 196 -8.07 0.48 18.85
C LEU A 196 -8.51 1.85 18.32
N PRO A 197 -7.88 2.36 17.25
CA PRO A 197 -8.26 3.64 16.69
C PRO A 197 -9.67 3.58 16.10
N ASP A 198 -10.45 4.64 16.31
CA ASP A 198 -11.75 4.79 15.67
C ASP A 198 -11.55 5.03 14.16
N PHE A 199 -12.01 4.12 13.31
CA PHE A 199 -12.01 4.30 11.85
C PHE A 199 -13.34 4.88 11.36
N PHE A 200 -13.30 6.05 10.74
CA PHE A 200 -14.49 6.71 10.18
C PHE A 200 -14.51 6.61 8.65
N PRO A 201 -15.62 6.15 8.04
CA PRO A 201 -15.74 6.06 6.57
C PRO A 201 -16.10 7.42 5.93
N TYR A 202 -15.74 8.54 6.55
CA TYR A 202 -16.09 9.90 6.12
C TYR A 202 -15.03 10.92 6.58
N VAL A 203 -14.95 12.04 5.87
CA VAL A 203 -14.01 13.13 6.18
C VAL A 203 -14.32 13.81 7.52
N GLU A 204 -13.30 14.32 8.20
CA GLU A 204 -13.45 14.92 9.52
C GLU A 204 -14.41 16.13 9.52
N ASP A 205 -14.46 16.89 8.42
CA ASP A 205 -15.31 18.07 8.29
C ASP A 205 -16.82 17.79 8.43
N VAL A 206 -17.25 16.56 8.13
CA VAL A 206 -18.66 16.14 8.30
C VAL A 206 -18.90 15.44 9.63
N ARG A 207 -17.87 15.26 10.47
CA ARG A 207 -17.99 14.62 11.78
C ARG A 207 -18.72 15.56 12.74
N PHE A 208 -19.77 15.05 13.37
CA PHE A 208 -20.43 15.78 14.46
C PHE A 208 -19.42 16.04 15.59
N ARG A 209 -19.14 17.32 15.87
CA ARG A 209 -18.32 17.70 17.03
C ARG A 209 -18.98 17.20 18.29
N ARG A 210 -18.29 16.37 19.08
CA ARG A 210 -18.76 16.00 20.43
C ARG A 210 -18.87 17.29 21.24
N ARG A 211 -20.07 17.62 21.72
CA ARG A 211 -20.21 18.69 22.73
C ARG A 211 -19.39 18.25 23.95
N PRO A 212 -18.56 19.13 24.54
CA PRO A 212 -17.90 18.79 25.79
C PRO A 212 -18.98 18.42 26.81
N SER A 213 -18.78 17.29 27.48
CA SER A 213 -19.66 16.82 28.54
C SER A 213 -19.71 17.88 29.64
N GLY A 214 -20.69 18.77 29.56
CA GLY A 214 -20.99 19.69 30.65
C GLY A 214 -21.30 18.83 31.87
N ALA A 215 -20.55 19.05 32.95
CA ALA A 215 -20.82 18.46 34.24
C ALA A 215 -22.32 18.59 34.56
N LEU A 216 -22.98 17.44 34.70
CA LEU A 216 -24.28 17.37 35.34
C LEU A 216 -24.03 17.65 36.83
N GLY A 217 -24.18 18.92 37.21
CA GLY A 217 -24.33 19.35 38.60
C GLY A 217 -25.77 19.17 39.07
#